data_AF-A0A947LVF8-F1
#
_entry.id   AF-A0A947LVF8-F1
#
_cell.length_a   1.000
_cell.length_b   1.000
_cell.length_c   1.000
_cell.angle_alpha   90.00
_cell.angle_beta   90.00
_cell.angle_gamma   90.00
#
_symmetry.space_group_name_H-M   'P 1'
#
loop_
_entity.id
_entity.type
_entity.pdbx_description
1 polymer ?
#
loop_
_entity_poly.entity_id
_entity_poly.type
_entity_poly.pdbx_seq_one_letter_code
_entity_poly.pdbx_strand_id
1 'polypeptide(L)' 'EPVGGAHRDHKQMAAFLKRALGDAFRQLADLKTKDLLDRRYDRLQSYGRFNDTKAESR' A
#
# COMPACT_ATOMS: atom_id res chain seq x y z
N GLU A 1 9.67 11.50 1.43
CA GLU A 1 11.14 11.55 1.23
C GLU A 1 11.71 12.74 2.01
N PRO A 2 13.04 12.80 2.27
CA PRO A 2 13.71 14.00 2.78
C PRO A 2 13.38 15.25 1.96
N VAL A 3 13.51 16.43 2.57
CA VAL A 3 13.37 17.71 1.85
C VAL A 3 14.39 17.78 0.72
N GLY A 4 13.92 18.05 -0.51
CA GLY A 4 14.76 18.06 -1.71
C GLY A 4 14.99 16.68 -2.36
N GLY A 5 14.36 15.62 -1.84
CA GLY A 5 14.29 14.30 -2.47
C GLY A 5 15.23 13.26 -1.85
N ALA A 6 14.90 11.99 -2.07
CA ALA A 6 15.65 10.83 -1.56
C ALA A 6 17.14 10.81 -1.93
N HIS A 7 17.52 11.44 -3.04
CA HIS A 7 18.90 11.49 -3.53
C HIS A 7 19.79 12.47 -2.75
N ARG A 8 19.21 13.44 -2.03
CA ARG A 8 19.98 14.44 -1.27
C ARG A 8 20.42 13.95 0.10
N ASP A 9 19.66 13.03 0.69
CA ASP A 9 19.99 12.40 1.96
C ASP A 9 19.54 10.93 1.96
N HIS A 10 20.41 10.08 1.43
CA HIS A 10 20.16 8.63 1.38
C HIS A 10 20.03 8.01 2.78
N LYS A 11 20.75 8.53 3.78
CA LYS A 11 20.72 7.99 5.15
C LYS A 11 19.35 8.22 5.77
N GLN A 12 18.82 9.45 5.66
CA GLN A 12 17.49 9.77 6.15
C GLN A 12 16.41 9.02 5.36
N MET A 13 16.53 8.90 4.04
CA MET A 13 15.59 8.12 3.24
C MET A 13 15.58 6.64 3.65
N ALA A 14 16.74 6.03 3.86
CA ALA A 14 16.85 4.65 4.32
C ALA A 14 16.21 4.45 5.71
N ALA A 15 16.36 5.42 6.62
CA ALA A 15 15.70 5.39 7.93
C ALA A 15 14.17 5.44 7.80
N PHE A 16 13.64 6.30 6.92
CA PHE A 16 12.20 6.36 6.64
C PHE A 16 11.69 5.05 6.05
N LEU A 17 12.40 4.48 5.07
CA LEU A 17 12.03 3.22 4.46
C LEU A 17 12.04 2.07 5.48
N LYS A 18 13.10 1.97 6.30
CA LYS A 18 13.22 0.96 7.35
C LYS A 18 12.04 1.03 8.32
N ARG A 19 11.67 2.24 8.76
CA ARG A 19 10.52 2.44 9.65
C ARG A 19 9.22 1.98 8.98
N ALA A 20 8.96 2.45 7.76
CA ALA A 20 7.73 2.13 7.03
C ALA A 20 7.58 0.62 6.77
N LEU A 21 8.66 -0.06 6.38
CA LEU A 21 8.67 -1.52 6.20
C LEU A 21 8.42 -2.25 7.51
N GLY A 22 9.06 -1.82 8.61
CA GLY A 22 8.84 -2.39 9.93
C GLY A 22 7.39 -2.24 10.39
N ASP A 23 6.80 -1.05 10.20
CA ASP A 23 5.42 -0.77 10.56
C ASP A 23 4.44 -1.62 9.73
N ALA A 24 4.64 -1.70 8.40
CA ALA A 24 3.83 -2.52 7.52
C ALA A 24 3.94 -4.02 7.84
N PHE A 25 5.15 -4.50 8.18
CA PHE A 25 5.36 -5.88 8.57
C PHE A 25 4.64 -6.22 9.88
N ARG A 26 4.72 -5.37 10.90
CA ARG A 26 4.02 -5.58 12.18
C ARG A 26 2.50 -5.70 12.01
N GLN A 27 1.90 -4.99 11.06
CA GLN A 27 0.47 -5.09 10.77
C GLN A 27 0.05 -6.43 10.14
N LEU A 28 1.00 -7.19 9.60
CA LEU A 28 0.75 -8.42 8.85
C LEU A 28 1.34 -9.67 9.52
N ALA A 29 2.36 -9.54 10.37
CA ALA A 29 3.14 -10.63 10.90
C ALA A 29 2.33 -11.65 11.72
N ASP A 30 1.31 -11.20 12.45
CA ASP A 30 0.51 -12.06 13.33
C ASP A 30 -0.73 -12.66 12.63
N LEU A 31 -0.94 -12.33 11.35
CA LEU A 31 -2.09 -12.83 10.60
C LEU A 31 -1.84 -14.25 10.12
N LYS A 32 -2.88 -15.09 10.19
CA LYS A 32 -2.84 -16.42 9.59
C LYS A 32 -2.77 -16.29 8.07
N THR A 33 -2.19 -17.29 7.42
CA THR A 33 -2.07 -17.32 5.95
C THR A 33 -3.42 -17.13 5.27
N LYS A 34 -4.49 -17.74 5.77
CA LYS A 34 -5.86 -17.56 5.22
C LYS A 34 -6.27 -16.09 5.22
N ASP A 35 -6.13 -15.40 6.35
CA ASP A 35 -6.53 -13.99 6.50
C ASP A 35 -5.67 -13.07 5.61
N LEU A 36 -4.39 -13.40 5.40
CA LEU A 36 -3.51 -12.69 4.47
C LEU A 36 -4.00 -12.82 3.01
N LEU A 37 -4.45 -14.01 2.61
CA LEU A 37 -4.98 -14.27 1.28
C LEU A 37 -6.28 -13.50 1.06
N ASP A 38 -7.21 -13.56 2.02
CA ASP A 38 -8.51 -12.91 1.96
C ASP A 38 -8.34 -11.39 1.86
N ARG A 39 -7.50 -10.78 2.74
CA ARG A 39 -7.17 -9.34 2.66
C ARG A 39 -6.54 -8.93 1.35
N ARG A 40 -5.66 -9.76 0.77
CA ARG A 40 -5.04 -9.48 -0.52
C ARG A 40 -6.07 -9.52 -1.65
N TYR A 41 -7.00 -10.47 -1.58
CA TYR A 41 -8.08 -10.61 -2.54
C TYR A 41 -9.01 -9.39 -2.54
N ASP A 42 -9.47 -8.97 -1.35
CA ASP A 42 -10.31 -7.78 -1.18
C ASP A 42 -9.64 -6.52 -1.72
N ARG A 43 -8.35 -6.34 -1.42
CA ARG A 43 -7.57 -5.19 -1.92
C ARG A 43 -7.53 -5.16 -3.44
N LEU A 44 -7.29 -6.31 -4.08
CA LEU A 44 -7.25 -6.41 -5.54
C LEU A 44 -8.62 -6.13 -6.16
N GLN A 45 -9.71 -6.64 -5.58
CA GLN A 45 -11.06 -6.35 -6.04
C GLN A 45 -11.46 -4.88 -5.86
N SER A 46 -10.88 -4.19 -4.88
CA SER A 46 -11.17 -2.77 -4.64
C SER A 46 -10.57 -1.83 -5.69
N TYR A 47 -9.58 -2.27 -6.45
CA TYR A 47 -8.97 -1.46 -7.50
C TYR A 47 -9.90 -1.34 -8.71
N GLY A 48 -9.90 -0.17 -9.36
CA GLY A 48 -10.73 0.06 -10.55
C GLY A 48 -12.21 0.25 -10.25
N ARG A 49 -12.58 0.81 -9.09
CA ARG A 49 -13.93 1.35 -8.91
C ARG A 49 -14.08 2.62 -9.75
N PHE A 50 -14.84 2.52 -10.82
CA PHE A 50 -15.21 3.65 -11.68
C PHE A 50 -16.67 4.01 -11.41
N ASN A 51 -16.98 5.31 -11.33
CA ASN A 51 -18.36 5.75 -11.46
C ASN A 51 -18.70 5.62 -12.95
N ASP A 52 -19.63 4.73 -13.28
CA ASP A 52 -20.05 4.56 -14.67
C ASP A 52 -20.85 5.80 -15.11
N THR A 53 -20.14 6.82 -15.62
CA THR A 53 -20.79 8.06 -16.09
C THR A 53 -21.43 7.91 -17.48
N LYS A 54 -21.51 6.71 -18.07
CA LYS A 54 -22.23 6.46 -19.34
C LYS A 54 -22.80 5.03 -19.45
N ALA A 55 -23.64 4.62 -18.51
CA ALA A 55 -24.43 3.38 -18.65
C ALA A 55 -25.95 3.57 -18.54
N GLU A 56 -26.48 4.75 -18.86
CA GLU A 56 -27.88 4.92 -19.27
C GLU A 56 -27.95 5.92 -20.43
N SER A 57 -27.46 5.48 -21.59
CA SER A 57 -27.88 6.02 -22.89
C SER A 57 -28.40 4.88 -23.73
N ARG A 58 -29.57 4.38 -23.36
CA ARG A 58 -30.48 3.62 -24.23
C ARG A 58 -31.91 4.01 -23.88
#